data_AF-A0A959E941-F1
#
_entry.id   AF-A0A959E941-F1
#
_cell.length_a   1.000
_cell.length_b   1.000
_cell.length_c   1.000
_cell.angle_alpha   90.00
_cell.angle_beta   90.00
_cell.angle_gamma   90.00
#
_symmetry.space_group_name_H-M   'P 1'
#
loop_
_entity.id
_entity.type
_entity.pdbx_description
1 polymer ?
#
loop_
_entity_poly.entity_id
_entity_poly.type
_entity_poly.pdbx_seq_one_letter_code
_entity_poly.pdbx_strand_id
1 'polypeptide(L)'
;MAEEISPCSIYNNSFRHGETITYKLYYNWNFVWLAAGEVTFRVREKDDQYHLSAYGSTYKSYEWFYKVRDKYDTYVDKSTLLPVISIRDVQEGKYRLYDKVTFDQGGAKAYSLRGKSKETAELVEYKIDNCMHDILSIIYYTRN
;
A
#
# COMPACT_ATOMS: atom_id res chain seq x y z
N MET A 1 -9.04 -26.94 19.82
CA MET A 1 -7.91 -27.03 18.88
C MET A 1 -7.82 -25.66 18.24
N ALA A 2 -6.72 -24.93 18.45
CA ALA A 2 -6.54 -23.64 17.78
C ALA A 2 -6.22 -23.95 16.32
N GLU A 3 -6.99 -23.37 15.40
CA GLU A 3 -6.72 -23.43 13.97
C GLU A 3 -5.44 -22.65 13.71
N GLU A 4 -4.41 -23.30 13.16
CA GLU A 4 -3.19 -22.58 12.74
C GLU A 4 -3.56 -21.68 11.56
N ILE A 5 -3.67 -20.38 11.84
CA ILE A 5 -3.87 -19.36 10.81
C ILE A 5 -2.58 -19.31 10.00
N SER A 6 -2.60 -19.91 8.81
CA SER A 6 -1.51 -19.79 7.86
C SER A 6 -1.50 -18.37 7.27
N PRO A 7 -0.42 -17.58 7.44
CA PRO A 7 -0.36 -16.22 6.91
C PRO A 7 -0.29 -16.16 5.38
N CYS A 8 -0.26 -17.32 4.70
CA CYS A 8 0.04 -17.43 3.28
C CYS A 8 -1.17 -17.70 2.39
N SER A 9 -2.37 -17.86 2.98
CA SER A 9 -3.62 -17.95 2.23
C SER A 9 -4.81 -17.57 3.10
N ILE A 10 -5.71 -16.76 2.55
CA ILE A 10 -7.00 -16.44 3.15
C ILE A 10 -8.03 -16.24 2.03
N TYR A 11 -9.27 -16.65 2.28
CA TYR A 11 -10.38 -16.36 1.38
C TYR A 11 -11.00 -15.00 1.69
N ASN A 12 -11.20 -14.16 0.67
CA ASN A 12 -11.75 -12.83 0.85
C ASN A 12 -13.28 -12.83 1.03
N ASN A 13 -13.74 -12.41 2.21
CA ASN A 13 -15.15 -12.16 2.54
C ASN A 13 -15.46 -10.70 2.93
N SER A 14 -14.44 -9.85 3.13
CA SER A 14 -14.60 -8.54 3.79
C SER A 14 -14.62 -7.31 2.87
N PHE A 15 -14.11 -7.42 1.64
CA PHE A 15 -14.07 -6.31 0.68
C PHE A 15 -14.39 -6.77 -0.74
N ARG A 16 -14.80 -5.83 -1.61
CA ARG A 16 -15.21 -6.13 -2.99
C ARG A 16 -14.82 -5.04 -3.97
N HIS A 17 -14.91 -5.36 -5.27
CA HIS A 17 -14.73 -4.39 -6.34
C HIS A 17 -15.57 -3.11 -6.13
N GLY A 18 -14.97 -1.96 -6.42
CA GLY A 18 -15.64 -0.66 -6.36
C GLY A 18 -15.68 -0.04 -4.96
N GLU A 19 -15.23 -0.75 -3.93
CA GLU A 19 -15.14 -0.19 -2.59
C GLU A 19 -14.18 1.01 -2.55
N THR A 20 -14.60 2.07 -1.87
CA THR A 20 -13.80 3.29 -1.66
C THR A 20 -14.01 3.78 -0.23
N ILE A 21 -12.91 4.04 0.47
CA ILE A 21 -12.93 4.57 1.84
C ILE A 21 -11.98 5.77 1.89
N THR A 22 -12.46 6.91 2.37
CA THR A 22 -11.65 8.12 2.55
C THR A 22 -11.54 8.47 4.01
N TYR A 23 -10.32 8.51 4.54
CA TYR A 23 -10.01 9.01 5.87
C TYR A 23 -9.51 10.45 5.79
N LYS A 24 -10.02 11.30 6.67
CA LYS A 24 -9.56 12.68 6.81
C LYS A 24 -8.59 12.78 7.98
N LEU A 25 -7.44 13.39 7.73
CA LEU A 25 -6.38 13.59 8.71
C LEU A 25 -6.55 14.97 9.34
N TYR A 26 -6.45 15.06 10.65
CA TYR A 26 -6.53 16.31 11.40
C TYR A 26 -5.36 16.40 12.38
N TYR A 27 -4.73 17.57 12.47
CA TYR A 27 -3.84 17.89 13.58
C TYR A 27 -4.67 18.42 14.75
N ASN A 28 -4.44 17.88 15.94
CA ASN A 28 -5.01 18.43 17.16
C ASN A 28 -4.09 19.54 17.70
N TRP A 29 -4.53 20.79 17.62
CA TRP A 29 -3.83 21.94 18.21
C TRP A 29 -4.60 22.44 19.43
N ASN A 30 -4.43 21.73 20.54
CA ASN A 30 -5.02 21.98 21.86
C ASN A 30 -6.57 21.97 21.87
N PHE A 31 -7.21 23.05 21.40
CA PHE A 31 -8.67 23.20 21.34
C PHE A 31 -9.24 23.20 19.92
N VAL A 32 -8.38 23.17 18.88
CA VAL A 32 -8.81 23.24 17.47
C VAL A 32 -8.29 22.04 16.68
N TRP A 33 -9.17 21.42 15.90
CA TRP A 33 -8.83 20.36 14.95
C TRP A 33 -8.62 20.94 13.56
N LEU A 34 -7.37 20.92 13.11
CA LEU A 34 -6.96 21.48 11.82
C LEU A 34 -6.93 20.38 10.77
N ALA A 35 -7.82 20.44 9.79
CA ALA A 35 -7.89 19.47 8.70
C ALA A 35 -6.59 19.51 7.87
N ALA A 36 -5.79 18.46 7.90
CA ALA A 36 -4.45 18.45 7.30
C ALA A 36 -4.44 17.85 5.88
N GLY A 37 -5.28 16.84 5.65
CA GLY A 37 -5.32 16.12 4.39
C GLY A 37 -6.29 14.96 4.43
N GLU A 38 -6.17 14.08 3.44
CA GLU A 38 -6.95 12.86 3.34
C GLU A 38 -6.15 11.73 2.70
N VAL A 39 -6.57 10.51 2.98
CA VAL A 39 -6.13 9.30 2.26
C VAL A 39 -7.37 8.56 1.77
N THR A 40 -7.38 8.22 0.48
CA THR A 40 -8.46 7.45 -0.14
C THR A 40 -7.95 6.08 -0.55
N PHE A 41 -8.53 5.05 0.05
CA PHE A 41 -8.35 3.66 -0.31
C PHE A 41 -9.38 3.23 -1.36
N ARG A 42 -8.97 2.43 -2.35
CA ARG A 42 -9.87 1.87 -3.36
C ARG A 42 -9.54 0.42 -3.66
N VAL A 43 -10.57 -0.36 -3.90
CA VAL A 43 -10.49 -1.73 -4.41
C VAL A 43 -10.98 -1.76 -5.84
N ARG A 44 -10.14 -2.24 -6.75
CA ARG A 44 -10.54 -2.63 -8.10
C ARG A 44 -10.23 -4.09 -8.34
N GLU A 45 -10.93 -4.65 -9.29
CA GLU A 45 -10.80 -6.04 -9.67
C GLU A 45 -10.23 -6.06 -11.08
N LYS A 46 -9.23 -6.91 -11.31
CA LYS A 46 -8.57 -7.05 -12.60
C LYS A 46 -8.19 -8.51 -12.80
N ASP A 47 -8.93 -9.18 -13.67
CA ASP A 47 -8.72 -10.59 -14.01
C ASP A 47 -8.69 -11.50 -12.76
N ASP A 48 -7.55 -12.10 -12.43
CA ASP A 48 -7.29 -12.97 -11.29
C ASP A 48 -6.75 -12.23 -10.05
N GLN A 49 -6.71 -10.88 -10.10
CA GLN A 49 -6.12 -10.03 -9.07
C GLN A 49 -7.08 -8.97 -8.53
N TYR A 50 -6.84 -8.54 -7.28
CA TYR A 50 -7.33 -7.24 -6.81
C TYR A 50 -6.23 -6.19 -6.95
N HIS A 51 -6.61 -5.03 -7.48
CA HIS A 51 -5.82 -3.81 -7.41
C HIS A 51 -6.28 -2.98 -6.22
N LEU A 52 -5.47 -2.97 -5.18
CA LEU A 52 -5.69 -2.19 -3.97
C LEU A 52 -4.83 -0.93 -4.09
N SER A 53 -5.44 0.23 -3.88
CA SER A 53 -4.71 1.51 -3.95
C SER A 53 -5.01 2.40 -2.77
N ALA A 54 -4.03 3.19 -2.37
CA ALA A 54 -4.18 4.27 -1.39
C ALA A 54 -3.53 5.54 -1.95
N TYR A 55 -4.31 6.61 -2.03
CA TYR A 55 -3.83 7.93 -2.44
C TYR A 55 -3.95 8.91 -1.29
N GLY A 56 -2.81 9.39 -0.79
CA GLY A 56 -2.71 10.36 0.29
C GLY A 56 -2.32 11.74 -0.22
N SER A 57 -2.98 12.78 0.28
CA SER A 57 -2.56 14.15 0.00
C SER A 57 -2.90 15.13 1.11
N THR A 58 -2.06 16.15 1.28
CA THR A 58 -2.41 17.30 2.12
C THR A 58 -3.33 18.27 1.38
N TYR A 59 -4.17 18.98 2.13
CA TYR A 59 -5.04 20.00 1.55
C TYR A 59 -4.23 21.23 1.13
N LYS A 60 -4.64 21.89 0.03
CA LYS A 60 -3.95 23.07 -0.52
C LYS A 60 -3.71 24.18 0.51
N SER A 61 -4.65 24.39 1.43
CA SER A 61 -4.53 25.39 2.51
C SER A 61 -3.42 25.12 3.52
N TYR A 62 -2.85 23.91 3.54
CA TYR A 62 -1.76 23.49 4.44
C TYR A 62 -0.47 23.11 3.70
N GLU A 63 -0.46 23.13 2.37
CA GLU A 63 0.74 22.83 1.56
C GLU A 63 1.87 23.85 1.76
N TRP A 64 1.60 25.04 2.34
CA TRP A 64 2.61 26.07 2.62
C TRP A 64 3.63 25.63 3.67
N PHE A 65 3.26 24.71 4.57
CA PHE A 65 4.15 24.16 5.60
C PHE A 65 4.69 22.78 5.23
N TYR A 66 3.85 21.89 4.69
CA TYR A 66 4.29 20.56 4.22
C TYR A 66 3.32 19.95 3.20
N LYS A 67 3.83 19.67 1.99
CA LYS A 67 3.05 19.08 0.89
C LYS A 67 3.27 17.57 0.79
N VAL A 68 2.19 16.79 0.79
CA VAL A 68 2.22 15.34 0.60
C VAL A 68 1.42 14.96 -0.64
N ARG A 69 1.97 14.10 -1.49
CA ARG A 69 1.33 13.48 -2.64
C ARG A 69 1.85 12.05 -2.77
N ASP A 70 1.17 11.14 -2.09
CA ASP A 70 1.59 9.76 -1.95
C ASP A 70 0.63 8.84 -2.67
N LYS A 71 1.19 7.92 -3.47
CA LYS A 71 0.43 6.92 -4.20
C LYS A 71 1.01 5.54 -3.94
N TYR A 72 0.18 4.68 -3.39
CA TYR A 72 0.48 3.30 -3.09
C TYR A 72 -0.47 2.45 -3.91
N ASP A 73 0.07 1.53 -4.69
CA ASP A 73 -0.68 0.54 -5.47
C ASP A 73 -0.14 -0.84 -5.12
N THR A 74 -1.00 -1.80 -4.84
CA THR A 74 -0.62 -3.21 -4.75
C THR A 74 -1.59 -4.07 -5.56
N TYR A 75 -1.05 -5.10 -6.19
CA TYR A 75 -1.78 -6.11 -6.94
C TYR A 75 -1.64 -7.41 -6.18
N VAL A 76 -2.76 -7.93 -5.68
CA VAL A 76 -2.80 -9.17 -4.90
C VAL A 76 -3.51 -10.26 -5.68
N ASP A 77 -3.01 -11.48 -5.56
CA ASP A 77 -3.68 -12.68 -6.07
C ASP A 77 -4.99 -12.90 -5.30
N LYS A 78 -6.11 -13.15 -5.99
CA LYS A 78 -7.42 -13.29 -5.33
C LYS A 78 -7.56 -14.54 -4.45
N SER A 79 -6.78 -15.58 -4.73
CA SER A 79 -6.88 -16.86 -4.01
C SER A 79 -6.07 -16.88 -2.71
N THR A 80 -5.01 -16.06 -2.63
CA THR A 80 -4.11 -16.02 -1.47
C THR A 80 -4.10 -14.67 -0.75
N LEU A 81 -4.53 -13.59 -1.43
CA LEU A 81 -4.33 -12.18 -1.04
C LEU A 81 -2.88 -11.77 -0.83
N LEU A 82 -1.92 -12.57 -1.30
CA LEU A 82 -0.52 -12.22 -1.30
C LEU A 82 -0.22 -11.24 -2.44
N PRO A 83 0.65 -10.24 -2.21
CA PRO A 83 1.03 -9.31 -3.25
C PRO A 83 1.89 -10.00 -4.30
N VAL A 84 1.65 -9.63 -5.56
CA VAL A 84 2.49 -9.94 -6.73
C VAL A 84 3.36 -8.73 -7.05
N ILE A 85 2.78 -7.52 -7.00
CA ILE A 85 3.48 -6.26 -7.24
C ILE A 85 2.98 -5.21 -6.25
N SER A 86 3.90 -4.49 -5.60
CA SER A 86 3.62 -3.27 -4.85
C SER A 86 4.41 -2.10 -5.44
N ILE A 87 3.79 -0.93 -5.53
CA ILE A 87 4.38 0.29 -6.07
C ILE A 87 4.08 1.44 -5.10
N ARG A 88 5.12 2.18 -4.75
CA ARG A 88 5.06 3.40 -3.94
C ARG A 88 5.70 4.54 -4.71
N ASP A 89 4.92 5.58 -4.96
CA ASP A 89 5.37 6.88 -5.49
C ASP A 89 5.05 7.93 -4.43
N VAL A 90 6.08 8.40 -3.73
CA VAL A 90 5.99 9.19 -2.52
C VAL A 90 6.61 10.55 -2.77
N GLN A 91 5.87 11.61 -2.42
CA GLN A 91 6.31 12.99 -2.57
C GLN A 91 5.93 13.80 -1.34
N GLU A 92 6.88 13.96 -0.44
CA GLU A 92 6.68 14.58 0.87
C GLU A 92 7.65 15.76 1.05
N GLY A 93 7.17 16.97 0.78
CA GLY A 93 8.00 18.17 0.73
C GLY A 93 9.12 18.03 -0.31
N LYS A 94 10.37 17.95 0.16
CA LYS A 94 11.56 17.71 -0.67
C LYS A 94 11.92 16.22 -0.83
N TYR A 95 11.31 15.35 -0.03
CA TYR A 95 11.55 13.91 -0.10
C TYR A 95 10.84 13.30 -1.31
N ARG A 96 11.53 12.39 -1.99
CA ARG A 96 11.02 11.63 -3.13
C ARG A 96 11.44 10.19 -2.98
N LEU A 97 10.51 9.29 -3.23
CA LEU A 97 10.77 7.86 -3.27
C LEU A 97 9.90 7.23 -4.36
N TYR A 98 10.55 6.45 -5.21
CA TYR A 98 9.92 5.45 -6.05
C TYR A 98 10.41 4.08 -5.57
N ASP A 99 9.48 3.17 -5.29
CA ASP A 99 9.79 1.80 -4.90
C ASP A 99 8.78 0.86 -5.56
N LYS A 100 9.26 -0.04 -6.41
CA LYS A 100 8.45 -1.12 -7.00
C LYS A 100 9.01 -2.45 -6.50
N VAL A 101 8.20 -3.20 -5.76
CA VAL A 101 8.55 -4.53 -5.30
C VAL A 101 7.77 -5.56 -6.11
N THR A 102 8.47 -6.52 -6.72
CA THR A 102 7.88 -7.72 -7.32
C THR A 102 8.13 -8.89 -6.39
N PHE A 103 7.10 -9.65 -6.07
CA PHE A 103 7.17 -10.74 -5.11
C PHE A 103 7.14 -12.09 -5.84
N ASP A 104 8.14 -12.91 -5.58
CA ASP A 104 8.16 -14.32 -5.94
C ASP A 104 7.95 -15.14 -4.66
N GLN A 105 6.67 -15.31 -4.30
CA GLN A 105 6.29 -16.03 -3.08
C GLN A 105 6.73 -17.51 -3.13
N GLY A 106 6.67 -18.15 -4.30
CA GLY A 106 7.07 -19.55 -4.48
C GLY A 106 8.58 -19.76 -4.46
N GLY A 107 9.34 -18.80 -4.98
CA GLY A 107 10.80 -18.80 -4.95
C GLY A 107 11.41 -18.17 -3.69
N ALA A 108 10.59 -17.71 -2.74
CA ALA A 108 11.01 -17.05 -1.50
C ALA A 108 11.92 -15.83 -1.75
N LYS A 109 11.53 -14.99 -2.73
CA LYS A 109 12.28 -13.78 -3.11
C LYS A 109 11.39 -12.56 -3.29
N ALA A 110 11.98 -11.39 -3.09
CA ALA A 110 11.39 -10.11 -3.48
C ALA A 110 12.42 -9.24 -4.22
N TYR A 111 11.98 -8.57 -5.27
CA TYR A 111 12.79 -7.73 -6.14
C TYR A 111 12.34 -6.28 -6.00
N SER A 112 13.10 -5.46 -5.27
CA SER A 112 12.79 -4.03 -5.07
C SER A 112 13.60 -3.19 -6.05
N LEU A 113 12.90 -2.46 -6.90
CA LEU A 113 13.45 -1.40 -7.75
C LEU A 113 13.19 -0.06 -7.06
N ARG A 114 14.20 0.48 -6.38
CA ARG A 114 14.05 1.59 -5.44
C ARG A 114 15.00 2.76 -5.72
N GLY A 115 14.48 3.98 -5.69
CA GLY A 115 15.26 5.20 -5.89
C GLY A 115 14.47 6.48 -5.61
N LYS A 116 15.04 7.65 -5.92
CA LYS A 116 14.30 8.93 -5.82
C LYS A 116 13.25 9.09 -6.93
N SER A 117 13.51 8.49 -8.09
CA SER A 117 12.57 8.36 -9.20
C SER A 117 12.73 6.99 -9.85
N LYS A 118 11.86 6.66 -10.80
CA LYS A 118 11.94 5.39 -11.54
C LYS A 118 13.23 5.26 -12.35
N GLU A 119 13.76 6.38 -12.84
CA GLU A 119 14.97 6.44 -13.67
C GLU A 119 16.24 6.24 -12.84
N THR A 120 16.23 6.66 -11.57
CA THR A 120 17.37 6.50 -10.65
C THR A 120 17.21 5.29 -9.74
N ALA A 121 16.24 4.42 -10.01
CA ALA A 121 15.94 3.29 -9.14
C ALA A 121 16.90 2.14 -9.41
N GLU A 122 17.40 1.54 -8.34
CA GLU A 122 18.31 0.41 -8.38
C GLU A 122 17.58 -0.86 -7.97
N LEU A 123 17.89 -1.96 -8.64
CA LEU A 123 17.27 -3.26 -8.37
C LEU A 123 18.07 -4.00 -7.31
N VAL A 124 17.39 -4.42 -6.24
CA VAL A 124 17.95 -5.25 -5.18
C VAL A 124 17.06 -6.48 -4.97
N GLU A 125 17.69 -7.65 -4.86
CA GLU A 125 17.03 -8.90 -4.50
C GLU A 125 17.12 -9.09 -2.98
N TYR A 126 16.00 -9.47 -2.38
CA TYR A 126 15.88 -9.85 -0.99
C TYR A 126 15.36 -11.28 -0.89
N LYS A 127 15.92 -12.05 0.04
CA LYS A 127 15.30 -13.31 0.47
C LYS A 127 14.16 -12.99 1.41
N ILE A 128 13.05 -13.70 1.26
CA ILE A 128 11.91 -13.60 2.16
C ILE A 128 11.72 -14.95 2.85
N ASP A 129 11.36 -14.92 4.12
CA ASP A 129 11.01 -16.13 4.86
C ASP A 129 9.49 -16.30 4.83
N ASN A 130 9.02 -17.49 4.46
CA ASN A 130 7.60 -17.80 4.25
C ASN A 130 6.96 -16.86 3.20
N CYS A 131 5.72 -16.45 3.43
CA CYS A 131 5.01 -15.46 2.60
C CYS A 131 5.23 -14.04 3.12
N MET A 132 5.34 -13.08 2.21
CA MET A 132 5.55 -11.67 2.54
C MET A 132 4.40 -10.80 2.03
N HIS A 133 3.91 -9.91 2.90
CA HIS A 133 2.97 -8.85 2.53
C HIS A 133 3.69 -7.50 2.38
N ASP A 134 3.11 -6.65 1.53
CA ASP A 134 3.39 -5.22 1.51
C ASP A 134 2.41 -4.44 2.41
N ILE A 135 2.64 -3.14 2.56
CA ILE A 135 1.85 -2.27 3.43
C ILE A 135 0.34 -2.32 3.10
N LEU A 136 -0.04 -2.32 1.82
CA LEU A 136 -1.47 -2.36 1.47
C LEU A 136 -2.04 -3.77 1.55
N SER A 137 -1.33 -4.79 1.06
CA SER A 137 -1.86 -6.15 1.12
C SER A 137 -2.07 -6.62 2.55
N ILE A 138 -1.20 -6.28 3.51
CA ILE A 138 -1.41 -6.67 4.92
C ILE A 138 -2.63 -5.99 5.55
N ILE A 139 -2.92 -4.73 5.20
CA ILE A 139 -4.12 -4.02 5.69
C ILE A 139 -5.40 -4.73 5.23
N TYR A 140 -5.44 -5.16 3.97
CA TYR A 140 -6.62 -5.86 3.44
C TYR A 140 -6.68 -7.32 3.88
N TYR A 141 -5.53 -7.98 4.05
CA TYR A 141 -5.44 -9.32 4.64
C TYR A 141 -6.00 -9.33 6.06
N THR A 142 -5.56 -8.40 6.92
CA THR A 142 -6.00 -8.30 8.33
C THR A 142 -7.43 -7.82 8.52
N ARG A 143 -8.07 -7.27 7.47
CA ARG A 143 -9.48 -6.91 7.49
C ARG A 143 -10.41 -8.10 7.18
N ASN A 144 -9.87 -9.16 6.58
CA ASN A 144 -10.59 -10.43 6.45
C ASN A 144 -10.64 -11.18 7.77
#